data_AF-Q8ZYB0-F1
#
_entry.id   AF-Q8ZYB0-F1
#
_cell.length_a   1.000
_cell.length_b   1.000
_cell.length_c   1.000
_cell.angle_alpha   90.00
_cell.angle_beta   90.00
_cell.angle_gamma   90.00
#
_symmetry.space_group_name_H-M   'P 1'
#
loop_
_entity.id
_entity.type
_entity.pdbx_description
1 polymer ?
#
loop_
_entity_poly.entity_id
_entity_poly.type
_entity_poly.pdbx_seq_one_letter_code
_entity_poly.pdbx_strand_id
1 'polypeptide(L)'
;MATLPIEYLRTTRLFRERVGDVELISFEVPVHKYFSRNEIPYLATALDVDLRKMENMIADMKYGRVAVEKLWAYRLDADVLRENKKVLLPDLASNPVDGEVDELEDAKIIKIHIGPLREYIRIFVRPRQGFREVIVYRKPPHPALIRYVAYL
;
A
#
# COMPACT_ATOMS: atom_id res chain seq x y z
N MET A 1 23.57 18.27 16.15
CA MET A 1 22.22 18.26 15.55
C MET A 1 21.46 17.10 16.14
N ALA A 2 20.42 17.33 16.93
CA ALA A 2 19.53 16.25 17.36
C ALA A 2 18.71 15.81 16.14
N THR A 3 19.07 14.69 15.54
CA THR A 3 18.25 14.05 14.51
C THR A 3 16.95 13.62 15.17
N LEU A 4 15.83 14.25 14.79
CA LEU A 4 14.50 13.78 15.15
C LEU A 4 14.43 12.27 14.87
N PRO A 5 13.86 11.46 15.78
CA PRO A 5 13.76 10.02 15.57
C PRO A 5 13.10 9.74 14.23
N ILE A 6 13.66 8.79 13.46
CA ILE A 6 13.11 8.43 12.16
C ILE A 6 11.71 7.86 12.38
N GLU A 7 10.71 8.63 11.98
CA GLU A 7 9.32 8.22 12.08
C GLU A 7 8.93 7.45 10.81
N TYR A 8 8.85 6.12 10.94
CA TYR A 8 8.50 5.21 9.85
C TYR A 8 7.01 5.19 9.54
N LEU A 9 6.14 5.69 10.43
CA LEU A 9 4.68 5.74 10.23
C LEU A 9 4.17 7.16 10.38
N ARG A 10 3.50 7.68 9.35
CA ARG A 10 2.94 9.04 9.35
C ARG A 10 1.49 9.05 8.92
N THR A 11 0.73 10.00 9.44
CA THR A 11 -0.59 10.32 8.89
C THR A 11 -0.40 11.15 7.63
N THR A 12 -0.91 10.68 6.51
CA THR A 12 -0.86 11.40 5.23
C THR A 12 -2.17 12.11 4.96
N ARG A 13 -2.14 13.07 4.04
CA ARG A 13 -3.34 13.79 3.62
C ARG A 13 -4.36 12.84 2.99
N LEU A 14 -5.63 13.05 3.33
CA LEU A 14 -6.77 12.41 2.68
C LEU A 14 -7.30 13.29 1.54
N PHE A 15 -7.82 12.66 0.52
CA PHE A 15 -8.36 13.25 -0.70
C PHE A 15 -9.73 12.65 -0.97
N ARG A 16 -10.69 13.48 -1.35
CA ARG A 16 -11.92 12.98 -1.97
C ARG A 16 -11.66 12.91 -3.47
N GLU A 17 -11.73 11.70 -4.01
CA GLU A 17 -11.56 11.43 -5.43
C GLU A 17 -12.89 10.99 -6.03
N ARG A 18 -13.13 11.36 -7.29
CA ARG A 18 -14.26 10.85 -8.07
C ARG A 18 -13.74 9.98 -9.20
N VAL A 19 -14.16 8.73 -9.23
CA VAL A 19 -13.80 7.73 -10.23
C VAL A 19 -15.07 7.30 -10.96
N GLY A 20 -15.31 7.89 -12.13
CA GLY A 20 -16.61 7.80 -12.79
C GLY A 20 -17.70 8.44 -11.93
N ASP A 21 -18.68 7.64 -11.53
CA ASP A 21 -19.78 8.08 -10.65
C ASP A 21 -19.59 7.70 -9.18
N VAL A 22 -18.41 7.18 -8.84
CA VAL A 22 -18.08 6.76 -7.47
C VAL A 22 -17.23 7.83 -6.80
N GLU A 23 -17.69 8.37 -5.68
CA GLU A 23 -16.86 9.16 -4.78
C GLU A 23 -16.18 8.22 -3.78
N LEU A 24 -14.86 8.38 -3.62
CA LEU A 24 -14.07 7.58 -2.70
C LEU A 24 -13.05 8.45 -1.95
N ILE A 25 -12.74 8.04 -0.73
CA ILE A 25 -11.69 8.69 0.07
C ILE A 25 -10.38 7.96 -0.17
N SER A 26 -9.35 8.69 -0.58
CA SER A 26 -8.01 8.17 -0.77
C SER A 26 -7.01 8.87 0.11
N PHE A 27 -5.84 8.26 0.28
CA PHE A 27 -4.71 8.86 0.96
C PHE A 27 -3.49 8.91 0.02
N GLU A 28 -2.60 9.86 0.28
CA GLU A 28 -1.32 9.94 -0.41
C GLU A 28 -0.35 8.88 0.07
N VAL A 29 0.14 8.07 -0.86
CA VAL A 29 1.17 7.07 -0.60
C VAL A 29 2.55 7.72 -0.77
N PRO A 30 3.38 7.75 0.30
CA PRO A 30 4.74 8.26 0.19
C PRO A 30 5.58 7.37 -0.74
N VAL A 31 6.43 7.99 -1.55
CA VAL A 31 7.28 7.29 -2.53
C VAL A 31 8.22 6.27 -1.86
N HIS A 32 8.90 6.64 -0.78
CA HIS A 32 9.89 5.79 -0.10
C HIS A 32 10.14 6.28 1.36
N LYS A 33 10.96 5.56 2.13
CA LYS A 33 11.46 5.88 3.50
C LYS A 33 10.47 5.78 4.66
N TYR A 34 9.21 6.15 4.47
CA TYR A 34 8.19 6.05 5.50
C TYR A 34 6.87 5.55 4.92
N PHE A 35 6.02 5.08 5.81
CA PHE A 35 4.72 4.50 5.52
C PHE A 35 3.63 5.48 5.93
N SER A 36 2.57 5.55 5.12
CA SER A 36 1.31 6.10 5.60
C SER A 36 0.66 5.08 6.54
N ARG A 37 0.03 5.54 7.61
CA ARG A 37 -0.79 4.68 8.48
C ARG A 37 -1.88 3.93 7.71
N ASN A 38 -2.41 4.54 6.66
CA ASN A 38 -3.42 3.92 5.79
C ASN A 38 -2.85 2.83 4.86
N GLU A 39 -1.52 2.63 4.81
CA GLU A 39 -0.92 1.45 4.16
C GLU A 39 -0.96 0.20 5.04
N ILE A 40 -1.11 0.35 6.37
CA ILE A 40 -1.12 -0.78 7.30
C ILE A 40 -2.21 -1.79 6.93
N PRO A 41 -3.47 -1.40 6.65
CA PRO A 41 -4.49 -2.35 6.22
C PRO A 41 -4.13 -3.14 4.96
N TYR A 42 -3.45 -2.51 4.00
CA TYR A 42 -2.99 -3.18 2.78
C TYR A 42 -1.94 -4.25 3.10
N LEU A 43 -0.91 -3.88 3.87
CA LEU A 43 0.18 -4.80 4.23
C LEU A 43 -0.30 -5.93 5.15
N ALA A 44 -1.16 -5.62 6.13
CA ALA A 44 -1.77 -6.58 7.03
C ALA A 44 -2.60 -7.62 6.26
N THR A 45 -3.45 -7.16 5.32
CA THR A 45 -4.25 -8.03 4.45
C THR A 45 -3.36 -8.88 3.53
N ALA A 46 -2.32 -8.27 2.95
CA ALA A 46 -1.38 -8.95 2.06
C ALA A 46 -0.61 -10.07 2.76
N LEU A 47 -0.12 -9.79 3.97
CA LEU A 47 0.78 -10.67 4.70
C LEU A 47 0.06 -11.62 5.67
N ASP A 48 -1.27 -11.51 5.77
CA ASP A 48 -2.13 -12.24 6.71
C ASP A 48 -1.69 -12.04 8.17
N VAL A 49 -1.58 -10.77 8.55
CA VAL A 49 -1.11 -10.33 9.87
C VAL A 49 -2.12 -9.34 10.46
N ASP A 50 -2.33 -9.41 11.78
CA ASP A 50 -3.15 -8.42 12.50
C ASP A 50 -2.68 -6.98 12.30
N LEU A 51 -3.62 -6.03 12.25
CA LEU A 51 -3.34 -4.60 12.03
C LEU A 51 -2.36 -4.03 13.07
N ARG A 52 -2.57 -4.31 14.36
CA ARG A 52 -1.70 -3.81 15.43
C ARG A 52 -0.33 -4.45 15.36
N LYS A 53 -0.27 -5.74 15.05
CA LYS A 53 1.01 -6.43 14.84
C LYS A 53 1.77 -5.79 13.68
N MET A 54 1.13 -5.55 12.54
CA MET A 54 1.76 -4.89 11.38
C MET A 54 2.26 -3.48 11.72
N GLU A 55 1.43 -2.69 12.41
CA GLU A 55 1.80 -1.35 12.89
C GLU A 55 3.06 -1.40 13.77
N ASN A 56 3.09 -2.30 14.76
CA ASN A 56 4.22 -2.47 15.66
C ASN A 56 5.49 -2.89 14.91
N MET A 57 5.37 -3.79 13.93
CA MET A 57 6.52 -4.24 13.13
C MET A 57 7.15 -3.10 12.33
N ILE A 58 6.35 -2.19 11.76
CA ILE A 58 6.85 -1.01 11.05
C ILE A 58 7.42 0.02 12.04
N ALA A 59 6.74 0.24 13.17
CA ALA A 59 7.20 1.18 14.20
C ALA A 59 8.55 0.75 14.81
N ASP A 60 8.76 -0.55 14.97
CA ASP A 60 9.98 -1.12 15.55
C ASP A 60 11.20 -1.04 14.63
N MET A 61 11.02 -0.66 13.35
CA MET A 61 12.12 -0.40 12.42
C MET A 61 13.07 0.71 12.91
N LYS A 62 12.58 1.63 13.76
CA LYS A 62 13.41 2.63 14.43
C LYS A 62 14.49 2.05 15.34
N TYR A 63 14.36 0.79 15.74
CA TYR A 63 15.35 0.04 16.52
C TYR A 63 16.28 -0.80 15.62
N GLY A 64 16.26 -0.62 14.30
CA GLY A 64 17.11 -1.35 13.34
C GLY A 64 16.58 -2.73 12.93
N ARG A 65 15.38 -3.13 13.39
CA ARG A 65 14.73 -4.39 12.99
C ARG A 65 13.93 -4.18 11.71
N VAL A 66 14.45 -4.63 10.57
CA VAL A 66 13.75 -4.48 9.29
C VAL A 66 12.72 -5.60 9.12
N ALA A 67 11.45 -5.27 9.31
CA ALA A 67 10.33 -6.18 9.07
C ALA A 67 9.77 -6.03 7.66
N VAL A 68 9.53 -4.78 7.24
CA VAL A 68 8.97 -4.45 5.93
C VAL A 68 9.73 -3.25 5.36
N GLU A 69 10.18 -3.34 4.12
CA GLU A 69 10.80 -2.26 3.38
C GLU A 69 9.91 -1.82 2.23
N LYS A 70 9.61 -0.52 2.14
CA LYS A 70 8.97 0.06 0.96
C LYS A 70 10.06 0.41 -0.04
N LEU A 71 10.05 -0.26 -1.19
CA LEU A 71 11.00 0.02 -2.25
C LEU A 71 10.62 1.31 -2.99
N TRP A 72 9.36 1.42 -3.41
CA TRP A 72 8.86 2.58 -4.15
C TRP A 72 7.33 2.60 -4.29
N ALA A 73 6.80 3.78 -4.63
CA ALA A 73 5.42 4.00 -5.07
C ALA A 73 5.42 4.97 -6.26
N TYR A 74 4.85 4.57 -7.40
CA TYR A 74 4.78 5.39 -8.61
C TYR A 74 3.42 5.34 -9.31
N ARG A 75 3.06 6.44 -9.97
CA ARG A 75 1.97 6.46 -10.94
C ARG A 75 2.47 6.02 -12.30
N LEU A 76 1.73 5.14 -12.96
CA LEU A 76 2.11 4.56 -14.25
C LEU A 76 1.77 5.46 -15.44
N ASP A 77 0.91 6.46 -15.23
CA ASP A 77 0.59 7.51 -16.21
C ASP A 77 1.32 8.83 -15.93
N ALA A 78 2.25 8.83 -14.97
CA ALA A 78 3.14 9.96 -14.73
C ALA A 78 4.37 9.81 -15.62
N ASP A 79 4.74 10.88 -16.31
CA ASP A 79 6.04 10.95 -16.96
C ASP A 79 7.11 11.03 -15.87
N VAL A 80 7.89 9.95 -15.73
CA VAL A 80 8.89 9.73 -14.66
C VAL A 80 9.90 10.88 -14.58
N LEU A 81 10.11 11.61 -15.69
CA LEU A 81 11.05 12.73 -15.78
C LEU A 81 10.43 14.11 -15.59
N ARG A 82 9.11 14.26 -15.70
CA ARG A 82 8.45 15.59 -15.81
C ARG A 82 7.41 15.88 -14.74
N GLU A 83 6.73 14.88 -14.19
CA GLU A 83 5.64 15.11 -13.25
C GLU A 83 5.70 14.19 -12.03
N ASN A 84 5.90 14.79 -10.85
CA ASN A 84 5.66 14.11 -9.58
C ASN A 84 4.15 14.08 -9.29
N LYS A 85 3.41 13.23 -10.01
CA LYS A 85 2.00 12.97 -9.67
C LYS A 85 1.95 12.15 -8.38
N LYS A 86 1.09 12.57 -7.46
CA LYS A 86 0.87 11.86 -6.19
C LYS A 86 0.31 10.47 -6.46
N VAL A 87 0.89 9.47 -5.80
CA VAL A 87 0.29 8.14 -5.73
C VAL A 87 -0.80 8.20 -4.68
N LEU A 88 -2.00 7.81 -5.07
CA LEU A 88 -3.16 7.78 -4.19
C LEU A 88 -3.68 6.35 -4.12
N LEU A 89 -4.01 5.88 -2.93
CA LEU A 89 -4.73 4.61 -2.73
C LEU A 89 -6.03 4.88 -1.95
N PRO A 90 -7.12 4.13 -2.22
CA PRO A 90 -8.34 4.20 -1.41
C PRO A 90 -8.03 3.91 0.06
N ASP A 91 -8.59 4.69 0.96
CA ASP A 91 -8.53 4.37 2.39
C ASP A 91 -9.49 3.22 2.70
N LEU A 92 -8.96 2.05 3.06
CA LEU A 92 -9.79 0.85 3.27
C LEU A 92 -10.74 0.98 4.46
N ALA A 93 -10.47 1.89 5.40
CA ALA A 93 -11.35 2.13 6.55
C ALA A 93 -12.51 3.08 6.24
N SER A 94 -12.33 3.98 5.25
CA SER A 94 -13.28 5.06 4.95
C SER A 94 -14.17 4.78 3.73
N ASN A 95 -14.02 3.62 3.09
CA ASN A 95 -14.80 3.24 1.91
C ASN A 95 -15.51 1.90 2.14
N PRO A 96 -16.60 1.62 1.41
CA PRO A 96 -17.17 0.27 1.37
C PRO A 96 -16.21 -0.65 0.62
N VAL A 97 -15.61 -1.60 1.34
CA VAL A 97 -14.61 -2.53 0.81
C VAL A 97 -15.15 -3.94 0.82
N ASP A 98 -14.93 -4.65 -0.30
CA ASP A 98 -15.13 -6.09 -0.43
C ASP A 98 -13.87 -6.68 -1.09
N GLY A 99 -13.66 -7.99 -1.00
CA GLY A 99 -12.47 -8.60 -1.58
C GLY A 99 -12.58 -10.08 -1.90
N GLU A 100 -11.78 -10.48 -2.89
CA GLU A 100 -11.61 -11.86 -3.34
C GLU A 100 -10.13 -12.23 -3.26
N VAL A 101 -9.84 -13.51 -3.02
CA VAL A 101 -8.48 -14.03 -2.98
C VAL A 101 -8.36 -15.17 -3.98
N ASP A 102 -7.44 -15.03 -4.92
CA ASP A 102 -6.99 -16.12 -5.77
C ASP A 102 -5.66 -16.65 -5.22
N GLU A 103 -5.63 -17.92 -4.85
CA GLU A 103 -4.39 -18.62 -4.48
C GLU A 103 -3.84 -19.39 -5.69
N LEU A 104 -2.59 -19.10 -6.03
CA LEU A 104 -1.82 -19.78 -7.07
C LEU A 104 -0.68 -20.56 -6.41
N GLU A 105 -0.06 -21.46 -7.16
CA GLU A 105 1.01 -22.34 -6.65
C GLU A 105 2.18 -21.54 -6.03
N ASP A 106 2.55 -20.41 -6.63
CA ASP A 106 3.69 -19.58 -6.23
C ASP A 106 3.31 -18.11 -5.95
N ALA A 107 2.01 -17.81 -5.81
CA ALA A 107 1.55 -16.45 -5.59
C ALA A 107 0.15 -16.40 -4.96
N LYS A 108 -0.13 -15.31 -4.23
CA LYS A 108 -1.47 -14.94 -3.78
C LYS A 108 -1.87 -13.63 -4.44
N ILE A 109 -3.06 -13.57 -5.02
CA ILE A 109 -3.62 -12.36 -5.60
C ILE A 109 -4.85 -11.96 -4.78
N ILE A 110 -4.80 -10.79 -4.16
CA ILE A 110 -5.93 -10.21 -3.42
C ILE A 110 -6.55 -9.14 -4.30
N LYS A 111 -7.80 -9.34 -4.67
CA LYS A 111 -8.61 -8.36 -5.41
C LYS A 111 -9.43 -7.59 -4.40
N ILE A 112 -9.35 -6.26 -4.44
CA ILE A 112 -10.13 -5.38 -3.57
C ILE A 112 -11.10 -4.60 -4.43
N HIS A 113 -12.38 -4.70 -4.09
CA HIS A 113 -13.47 -3.93 -4.68
C HIS A 113 -13.78 -2.72 -3.77
N ILE A 114 -14.02 -1.56 -4.37
CA ILE A 114 -14.37 -0.33 -3.65
C ILE A 114 -15.76 0.12 -4.11
N GLY A 115 -16.78 -0.15 -3.29
CA GLY A 115 -18.19 0.01 -3.70
C GLY A 115 -18.46 -0.76 -5.00
N PRO A 116 -18.93 -0.11 -6.08
CA PRO A 116 -19.17 -0.78 -7.36
C PRO A 116 -17.90 -0.97 -8.21
N LEU A 117 -16.75 -0.41 -7.81
CA LEU A 117 -15.49 -0.54 -8.55
C LEU A 117 -14.88 -1.92 -8.31
N ARG A 118 -15.08 -2.85 -9.26
CA ARG A 118 -14.60 -4.22 -9.12
C ARG A 118 -13.08 -4.34 -9.36
N GLU A 119 -12.39 -5.00 -8.43
CA GLU A 119 -10.95 -5.27 -8.46
C GLU A 119 -10.15 -3.98 -8.69
N TYR A 120 -10.60 -2.89 -8.08
CA TYR A 120 -10.02 -1.58 -8.26
C TYR A 120 -8.56 -1.56 -7.80
N ILE A 121 -8.27 -2.29 -6.72
CA ILE A 121 -6.92 -2.61 -6.31
C ILE A 121 -6.67 -4.12 -6.46
N ARG A 122 -5.47 -4.47 -6.91
CA ARG A 122 -4.95 -5.85 -6.86
C ARG A 122 -3.66 -5.86 -6.06
N ILE A 123 -3.55 -6.76 -5.11
CA ILE A 123 -2.32 -7.01 -4.36
C ILE A 123 -1.76 -8.35 -4.80
N PHE A 124 -0.54 -8.35 -5.30
CA PHE A 124 0.22 -9.56 -5.62
C PHE A 124 1.18 -9.83 -4.48
N VAL A 125 1.14 -11.03 -3.93
CA VAL A 125 2.04 -11.49 -2.87
C VAL A 125 2.78 -12.70 -3.40
N ARG A 126 4.11 -12.60 -3.49
CA ARG A 126 4.96 -13.68 -3.99
C ARG A 126 6.02 -14.06 -2.96
N PRO A 127 6.07 -15.32 -2.50
CA PRO A 127 7.18 -15.80 -1.71
C PRO A 127 8.46 -15.79 -2.54
N ARG A 128 9.55 -15.31 -1.94
CA ARG A 128 10.91 -15.35 -2.45
C ARG A 128 11.81 -15.97 -1.39
N GLN A 129 13.03 -16.33 -1.77
CA GLN A 129 14.00 -16.82 -0.81
C GLN A 129 14.32 -15.71 0.21
N GLY A 130 13.88 -15.89 1.45
CA GLY A 130 14.15 -14.97 2.57
C GLY A 130 13.20 -13.77 2.71
N PHE A 131 12.18 -13.61 1.85
CA PHE A 131 11.19 -12.54 2.00
C PHE A 131 9.91 -12.82 1.19
N ARG A 132 8.84 -12.08 1.47
CA ARG A 132 7.64 -11.97 0.63
C ARG A 132 7.64 -10.64 -0.10
N GLU A 133 7.47 -10.69 -1.40
CA GLU A 133 7.28 -9.52 -2.25
C GLU A 133 5.80 -9.15 -2.27
N VAL A 134 5.46 -7.91 -1.94
CA VAL A 134 4.09 -7.38 -2.00
C VAL A 134 4.03 -6.25 -3.00
N ILE A 135 3.19 -6.40 -4.03
CA ILE A 135 2.96 -5.39 -5.06
C ILE A 135 1.49 -4.99 -5.02
N VAL A 136 1.21 -3.73 -4.71
CA VAL A 136 -0.13 -3.15 -4.78
C VAL A 136 -0.27 -2.41 -6.10
N TYR A 137 -1.27 -2.80 -6.89
CA TYR A 137 -1.61 -2.19 -8.16
C TYR A 137 -3.00 -1.53 -8.08
N ARG A 138 -3.06 -0.23 -8.34
CA ARG A 138 -4.30 0.52 -8.55
C ARG A 138 -4.64 0.55 -10.04
N LYS A 139 -5.86 0.17 -10.40
CA LYS A 139 -6.37 0.24 -11.78
C LYS A 139 -6.62 1.70 -12.23
N PRO A 140 -6.79 1.95 -13.55
CA PRO A 140 -7.21 3.25 -14.07
C PRO A 140 -8.46 3.81 -13.36
N PRO A 141 -8.66 5.14 -13.30
CA PRO A 141 -8.09 6.16 -14.18
C PRO A 141 -6.74 6.73 -13.74
N HIS A 142 -6.28 6.40 -12.54
CA HIS A 142 -5.01 6.88 -11.99
C HIS A 142 -4.15 5.67 -11.61
N PRO A 143 -3.63 4.94 -12.60
CA PRO A 143 -2.96 3.68 -12.34
C PRO A 143 -1.68 3.92 -11.55
N ALA A 144 -1.48 3.12 -10.53
CA ALA A 144 -0.31 3.22 -9.66
C ALA A 144 0.19 1.85 -9.26
N LEU A 145 1.50 1.76 -8.99
CA LEU A 145 2.13 0.56 -8.50
C LEU A 145 3.01 0.90 -7.30
N ILE A 146 2.87 0.09 -6.24
CA ILE A 146 3.59 0.25 -4.98
C ILE A 146 4.20 -1.09 -4.63
N ARG A 147 5.49 -1.10 -4.28
CA ARG A 147 6.24 -2.33 -4.04
C ARG A 147 6.87 -2.32 -2.66
N TYR A 148 6.67 -3.43 -1.96
CA TYR A 148 7.22 -3.70 -0.64
C TYR A 148 7.93 -5.06 -0.61
N VAL A 149 8.87 -5.19 0.31
CA VAL A 149 9.54 -6.43 0.67
C VAL A 149 9.31 -6.67 2.14
N ALA A 150 8.81 -7.84 2.52
CA ALA A 150 8.54 -8.21 3.90
C ALA A 150 9.38 -9.42 4.30
N TYR A 151 10.23 -9.27 5.32
CA TYR A 151 11.18 -10.29 5.79
C TYR A 151 10.58 -11.18 6.90
N LEU A 152 9.27 -11.42 6.83
CA LEU A 152 8.47 -12.13 7.83
C LEU A 152 8.65 -13.65 7.79
#